data_AF-A0A4U3LK88-F1
#
_entry.id   AF-A0A4U3LK88-F1
#
_cell.length_a   1.000
_cell.length_b   1.000
_cell.length_c   1.000
_cell.angle_alpha   90.00
_cell.angle_beta   90.00
_cell.angle_gamma   90.00
#
_symmetry.space_group_name_H-M   'P 1'
#
loop_
_entity.id
_entity.type
_entity.pdbx_description
1 polymer ?
#
loop_
_entity_poly.entity_id
_entity_poly.type
_entity_poly.pdbx_seq_one_letter_code
_entity_poly.pdbx_strand_id
1 'polypeptide(L)'
;MTDVVEISPQSWEYRLVAAVVYAVEQRAGGRGGPRTRWNGRVLEETDPENLGSAHADGSISVSVANVLDQLRKARDLDRPLTDDEAWLLRDAMDTLTHEAAHLMAPGGDMTAPEAYPYDDAAAASDEGRVEQWTKRNLDNIISDVFTDAGLDKVEAAVLAQPGLDAYAAFTPAARLLDRALAERSGLTSAQVTQKLLCADDAQRWNVAVDLVIDEHLAEPGLMPESHRAEVRKQLVAPLRESLSVLAAVEGDESLGSDQKAEEGTKAAQNAIAGLDSALNRIERKYRIDNAQRARQQAQRPASRVNQAVRRAQGNLPPDLKRLRALTAPQAPASGATRRPVEATDHAPVEQGEGSRPRGQQATRPTGGPRQPHSPQRD
;
A
#
# COMPACT_ATOMS: atom_id res chain seq x y z
N MET A 1 -15.46 -33.95 15.98
CA MET A 1 -15.14 -32.67 16.64
C MET A 1 -14.03 -32.99 17.61
N THR A 2 -12.79 -32.74 17.21
CA THR A 2 -11.66 -32.68 18.14
C THR A 2 -11.91 -31.51 19.09
N ASP A 3 -11.73 -31.73 20.38
CA ASP A 3 -11.89 -30.67 21.37
C ASP A 3 -10.77 -29.64 21.13
N VAL A 4 -11.15 -28.39 20.91
CA VAL A 4 -10.18 -27.29 20.80
C VAL A 4 -9.55 -27.08 22.18
N VAL A 5 -8.25 -27.33 22.29
CA VAL A 5 -7.49 -27.18 23.53
C VAL A 5 -6.93 -25.76 23.59
N GLU A 6 -7.32 -25.00 24.60
CA GLU A 6 -6.76 -23.67 24.85
C GLU A 6 -5.47 -23.78 25.67
N ILE A 7 -4.40 -23.14 25.21
CA ILE A 7 -3.12 -23.07 25.92
C ILE A 7 -3.27 -22.10 27.09
N SER A 8 -2.96 -22.58 28.28
CA SER A 8 -3.17 -21.84 29.54
C SER A 8 -2.44 -20.48 29.53
N PRO A 9 -3.12 -19.36 29.89
CA PRO A 9 -2.48 -18.06 30.04
C PRO A 9 -1.35 -17.98 31.08
N GLN A 10 -1.28 -18.96 32.00
CA GLN A 10 -0.22 -19.08 32.99
C GLN A 10 0.99 -19.88 32.48
N SER A 11 0.90 -20.50 31.31
CA SER A 11 1.97 -21.30 30.72
C SER A 11 3.08 -20.41 30.15
N TRP A 12 4.25 -21.00 29.93
CA TRP A 12 5.37 -20.29 29.30
C TRP A 12 5.10 -20.06 27.80
N GLU A 13 4.50 -21.05 27.14
CA GLU A 13 4.14 -21.05 25.73
C GLU A 13 3.19 -19.89 25.42
N TYR A 14 2.16 -19.69 26.24
CA TYR A 14 1.26 -18.55 26.08
C TYR A 14 2.01 -17.22 26.17
N ARG A 15 2.89 -17.06 27.19
CA ARG A 15 3.66 -15.82 27.37
C ARG A 15 4.59 -15.54 26.19
N LEU A 16 5.15 -16.58 25.58
CA LEU A 16 5.97 -16.47 24.37
C LEU A 16 5.12 -15.95 23.19
N VAL A 17 3.98 -16.58 22.91
CA VAL A 17 3.06 -16.13 21.84
C VAL A 17 2.59 -14.69 22.09
N ALA A 18 2.21 -14.38 23.33
CA ALA A 18 1.82 -13.04 23.73
C ALA A 18 2.92 -11.99 23.51
N ALA A 19 4.18 -12.34 23.81
CA ALA A 19 5.33 -11.48 23.58
C ALA A 19 5.56 -11.23 22.09
N VAL A 20 5.40 -12.25 21.23
CA VAL A 20 5.47 -12.10 19.77
C VAL A 20 4.37 -11.17 19.27
N VAL A 21 3.11 -11.38 19.68
CA VAL A 21 1.99 -10.50 19.29
C VAL A 21 2.25 -9.06 19.72
N TYR A 22 2.77 -8.84 20.93
CA TYR A 22 3.13 -7.51 21.40
C TYR A 22 4.26 -6.88 20.58
N ALA A 23 5.30 -7.65 20.23
CA ALA A 23 6.40 -7.21 19.39
C ALA A 23 5.94 -6.83 17.97
N VAL A 24 4.95 -7.55 17.44
CA VAL A 24 4.27 -7.22 16.18
C VAL A 24 3.45 -5.93 16.32
N GLU A 25 2.64 -5.78 17.36
CA GLU A 25 1.85 -4.57 17.63
C GLU A 25 2.76 -3.32 17.73
N GLN A 26 3.91 -3.43 18.40
CA GLN A 26 4.86 -2.32 18.49
C GLN A 26 5.40 -1.88 17.12
N ARG A 27 5.59 -2.82 16.19
CA ARG A 27 6.09 -2.54 14.84
C ARG A 27 5.00 -2.07 13.88
N ALA A 28 3.76 -2.49 14.09
CA ALA A 28 2.61 -2.07 13.30
C ALA A 28 2.27 -0.57 13.48
N GLY A 29 2.67 0.03 14.59
CA GLY A 29 2.51 1.48 14.83
C GLY A 29 2.73 1.94 16.27
N GLY A 30 3.12 1.05 17.19
CA GLY A 30 3.58 1.41 18.53
C GLY A 30 2.47 1.95 19.45
N ARG A 31 2.87 2.68 20.51
CA ARG A 31 1.95 3.38 21.44
C ARG A 31 1.23 4.54 20.74
N GLY A 32 0.21 4.22 19.95
CA GLY A 32 -0.58 5.18 19.17
C GLY A 32 -1.00 4.67 17.79
N GLY A 33 -0.43 3.55 17.35
CA GLY A 33 -0.84 2.85 16.14
C GLY A 33 -2.06 1.96 16.32
N PRO A 34 -2.55 1.34 15.22
CA PRO A 34 -3.60 0.33 15.30
C PRO A 34 -3.11 -0.84 16.15
N ARG A 35 -3.95 -1.25 17.12
CA ARG A 35 -3.73 -2.49 17.87
C ARG A 35 -4.06 -3.67 16.98
N THR A 36 -3.37 -4.79 17.20
CA THR A 36 -3.81 -6.06 16.58
C THR A 36 -5.20 -6.41 17.10
N ARG A 37 -5.96 -7.19 16.33
CA ARG A 37 -7.27 -7.74 16.76
C ARG A 37 -7.15 -8.96 17.66
N TRP A 38 -5.96 -9.21 18.21
CA TRP A 38 -5.73 -10.37 19.07
C TRP A 38 -6.63 -10.33 20.30
N ASN A 39 -7.40 -11.39 20.52
CA ASN A 39 -8.36 -11.49 21.62
C ASN A 39 -7.76 -12.11 22.91
N GLY A 40 -6.46 -12.41 22.89
CA GLY A 40 -5.76 -13.00 24.03
C GLY A 40 -5.89 -14.52 24.13
N ARG A 41 -6.50 -15.21 23.16
CA ARG A 41 -6.62 -16.68 23.18
C ARG A 41 -5.55 -17.31 22.29
N VAL A 42 -4.92 -18.36 22.82
CA VAL A 42 -3.96 -19.21 22.09
C VAL A 42 -4.47 -20.63 22.14
N LEU A 43 -4.67 -21.25 20.99
CA LEU A 43 -5.24 -22.58 20.83
C LEU A 43 -4.17 -23.55 20.33
N GLU A 44 -4.33 -24.83 20.62
CA GLU A 44 -3.56 -25.88 19.95
C GLU A 44 -4.05 -26.03 18.50
N GLU A 45 -3.12 -26.03 17.55
CA GLU A 45 -3.43 -26.38 16.16
C GLU A 45 -3.71 -27.89 16.07
N THR A 46 -4.86 -28.23 15.50
CA THR A 46 -5.34 -29.62 15.42
C THR A 46 -5.07 -30.26 14.07
N ASP A 47 -4.82 -29.46 13.03
CA ASP A 47 -4.39 -29.97 11.74
C ASP A 47 -2.88 -30.25 11.76
N PRO A 48 -2.44 -31.51 11.59
CA PRO A 48 -1.02 -31.85 11.62
C PRO A 48 -0.22 -31.25 10.46
N GLU A 49 -0.87 -30.84 9.37
CA GLU A 49 -0.23 -30.19 8.23
C GLU A 49 -0.06 -28.67 8.44
N ASN A 50 -0.67 -28.13 9.50
CA ASN A 50 -0.65 -26.71 9.80
C ASN A 50 0.22 -26.39 11.02
N LEU A 51 1.07 -25.36 10.90
CA LEU A 51 1.96 -24.93 11.98
C LEU A 51 1.32 -23.84 12.85
N GLY A 52 0.38 -23.07 12.30
CA GLY A 52 -0.37 -22.06 13.02
C GLY A 52 -1.43 -21.39 12.16
N SER A 53 -2.38 -20.71 12.81
CA SER A 53 -3.39 -19.92 12.10
C SER A 53 -3.91 -18.76 12.94
N ALA A 54 -4.14 -17.63 12.28
CA ALA A 54 -4.87 -16.49 12.81
C ALA A 54 -6.37 -16.57 12.48
N HIS A 55 -7.21 -16.80 13.48
CA HIS A 55 -8.66 -16.98 13.31
C HIS A 55 -9.38 -15.65 13.23
N ALA A 56 -10.50 -15.57 12.50
CA ALA A 56 -11.31 -14.35 12.35
C ALA A 56 -11.77 -13.72 13.69
N ASP A 57 -11.96 -14.52 14.73
CA ASP A 57 -12.34 -14.04 16.08
C ASP A 57 -11.18 -13.37 16.85
N GLY A 58 -9.97 -13.38 16.27
CA GLY A 58 -8.76 -12.81 16.85
C GLY A 58 -7.94 -13.79 17.69
N SER A 59 -8.27 -15.08 17.73
CA SER A 59 -7.43 -16.10 18.35
C SER A 59 -6.29 -16.55 17.43
N ILE A 60 -5.23 -17.12 18.01
CA ILE A 60 -4.15 -17.78 17.26
C ILE A 60 -4.15 -19.26 17.63
N SER A 61 -4.15 -20.17 16.66
CA SER A 61 -3.76 -21.57 16.87
C SER A 61 -2.30 -21.79 16.52
N VAL A 62 -1.62 -22.66 17.26
CA VAL A 62 -0.20 -22.99 17.03
C VAL A 62 0.03 -24.47 17.26
N SER A 63 0.83 -25.11 16.40
CA SER A 63 1.26 -26.49 16.59
C SER A 63 2.15 -26.63 17.82
N VAL A 64 1.66 -27.34 18.84
CA VAL A 64 2.44 -27.58 20.06
C VAL A 64 3.71 -28.37 19.72
N ALA A 65 3.59 -29.44 18.93
CA ALA A 65 4.70 -30.34 18.65
C ALA A 65 5.78 -29.71 17.75
N ASN A 66 5.38 -28.95 16.73
CA ASN A 66 6.29 -28.46 15.70
C ASN A 66 6.81 -27.05 15.99
N VAL A 67 6.09 -26.23 16.77
CA VAL A 67 6.49 -24.85 17.08
C VAL A 67 6.87 -24.71 18.56
N LEU A 68 5.90 -24.89 19.46
CA LEU A 68 6.08 -24.53 20.88
C LEU A 68 7.05 -25.45 21.62
N ASP A 69 7.01 -26.75 21.33
CA ASP A 69 7.89 -27.74 21.95
C ASP A 69 9.34 -27.57 21.51
N GLN A 70 9.60 -27.10 20.29
CA GLN A 70 10.96 -26.83 19.81
C GLN A 70 11.57 -25.67 20.60
N LEU A 71 10.81 -24.58 20.75
CA LEU A 71 11.23 -23.42 21.53
C LEU A 71 11.41 -23.77 23.02
N ARG A 72 10.48 -24.56 23.59
CA ARG A 72 10.58 -25.04 24.98
C ARG A 72 11.82 -25.90 25.22
N LYS A 73 12.11 -26.86 24.34
CA LYS A 73 13.30 -27.71 24.44
C LYS A 73 14.58 -26.88 24.38
N ALA A 74 14.65 -25.90 23.50
CA ALA A 74 15.82 -25.02 23.37
C ALA A 74 16.07 -24.15 24.61
N ARG A 75 15.01 -23.64 25.24
CA ARG A 75 15.10 -22.91 26.52
C ARG A 75 15.81 -23.74 27.58
N ASP A 76 15.44 -25.02 27.69
CA ASP A 76 15.95 -25.93 28.72
C ASP A 76 17.28 -26.62 28.31
N LEU A 77 17.85 -26.28 27.15
CA LEU A 77 19.00 -26.99 26.58
C LEU A 77 20.35 -26.45 27.11
N ASP A 78 21.15 -27.30 27.74
CA ASP A 78 22.46 -26.90 28.31
C ASP A 78 23.65 -27.08 27.35
N ARG A 79 23.37 -27.17 26.04
CA ARG A 79 24.38 -27.27 24.97
C ARG A 79 24.06 -26.30 23.83
N PRO A 80 25.04 -25.98 22.97
CA PRO A 80 24.77 -25.28 21.73
C PRO A 80 23.76 -26.04 20.86
N LEU A 81 22.98 -25.30 20.07
CA LEU A 81 22.12 -25.86 19.02
C LEU A 81 22.97 -26.46 17.91
N THR A 82 22.46 -27.51 17.28
CA THR A 82 22.90 -27.88 15.93
C THR A 82 22.34 -26.89 14.91
N ASP A 83 22.88 -26.90 13.68
CA ASP A 83 22.36 -26.05 12.60
C ASP A 83 20.88 -26.35 12.32
N ASP A 84 20.50 -27.63 12.27
CA ASP A 84 19.11 -28.06 12.05
C ASP A 84 18.17 -27.58 13.17
N GLU A 85 18.62 -27.65 14.44
CA GLU A 85 17.83 -27.15 15.56
C GLU A 85 17.67 -25.63 15.48
N ALA A 86 18.75 -24.89 15.19
CA ALA A 86 18.69 -23.45 15.02
C ALA A 86 17.74 -23.06 13.87
N TRP A 87 17.73 -23.83 12.78
CA TRP A 87 16.83 -23.62 11.65
C TRP A 87 15.37 -23.84 12.06
N LEU A 88 15.06 -24.95 12.74
CA LEU A 88 13.72 -25.23 13.25
C LEU A 88 13.21 -24.16 14.22
N LEU A 89 14.10 -23.62 15.07
CA LEU A 89 13.74 -22.53 15.98
C LEU A 89 13.44 -21.22 15.22
N ARG A 90 14.18 -20.94 14.14
CA ARG A 90 13.92 -19.78 13.29
C ARG A 90 12.56 -19.91 12.61
N ASP A 91 12.28 -21.09 12.06
CA ASP A 91 11.01 -21.42 11.40
C ASP A 91 9.81 -21.34 12.36
N ALA A 92 9.99 -21.81 13.60
CA ALA A 92 8.98 -21.67 14.66
C ALA A 92 8.68 -20.20 14.98
N MET A 93 9.71 -19.35 15.09
CA MET A 93 9.53 -17.90 15.32
C MET A 93 8.94 -17.18 14.12
N ASP A 94 9.30 -17.62 12.92
CA ASP A 94 8.72 -17.13 11.69
C ASP A 94 7.22 -17.40 11.64
N THR A 95 6.80 -18.64 11.91
CA THR A 95 5.38 -19.03 12.04
C THR A 95 4.65 -18.15 13.05
N LEU A 96 5.16 -18.03 14.29
CA LEU A 96 4.51 -17.22 15.32
C LEU A 96 4.37 -15.74 14.89
N THR A 97 5.38 -15.22 14.21
CA THR A 97 5.39 -13.83 13.72
C THR A 97 4.40 -13.66 12.57
N HIS A 98 4.35 -14.62 11.65
CA HIS A 98 3.45 -14.65 10.50
C HIS A 98 1.99 -14.63 10.97
N GLU A 99 1.60 -15.54 11.88
CA GLU A 99 0.24 -15.57 12.40
C GLU A 99 -0.11 -14.32 13.21
N ALA A 100 0.83 -13.78 13.98
CA ALA A 100 0.60 -12.53 14.70
C ALA A 100 0.41 -11.34 13.75
N ALA A 101 1.08 -11.33 12.59
CA ALA A 101 0.96 -10.27 11.59
C ALA A 101 -0.38 -10.30 10.85
N HIS A 102 -1.00 -11.48 10.63
CA HIS A 102 -2.39 -11.60 10.15
C HIS A 102 -3.41 -10.89 11.07
N LEU A 103 -3.08 -10.71 12.36
CA LEU A 103 -3.94 -10.00 13.30
C LEU A 103 -3.77 -8.48 13.27
N MET A 104 -2.90 -7.92 12.42
CA MET A 104 -2.75 -6.47 12.28
C MET A 104 -3.95 -5.79 11.64
N ALA A 105 -4.72 -6.52 10.82
CA ALA A 105 -5.95 -6.05 10.20
C ALA A 105 -7.13 -6.19 11.16
N PRO A 106 -8.09 -5.24 11.18
CA PRO A 106 -9.40 -5.52 11.73
C PRO A 106 -10.12 -6.55 10.84
N GLY A 107 -10.95 -7.40 11.43
CA GLY A 107 -11.72 -8.40 10.67
C GLY A 107 -12.67 -7.72 9.70
N GLY A 108 -12.75 -8.25 8.46
CA GLY A 108 -13.48 -7.61 7.37
C GLY A 108 -14.99 -7.44 7.58
N ASP A 109 -15.49 -6.20 7.43
CA ASP A 109 -16.93 -5.93 7.36
C ASP A 109 -17.46 -6.10 5.92
N MET A 110 -17.95 -7.30 5.61
CA MET A 110 -18.57 -7.62 4.32
C MET A 110 -19.89 -6.87 4.04
N THR A 111 -20.45 -6.16 5.02
CA THR A 111 -21.65 -5.33 4.84
C THR A 111 -21.30 -3.88 4.45
N ALA A 112 -20.03 -3.49 4.57
CA ALA A 112 -19.57 -2.17 4.19
C ALA A 112 -19.76 -1.93 2.68
N PRO A 113 -20.05 -0.69 2.25
CA PRO A 113 -20.09 -0.34 0.83
C PRO A 113 -18.78 -0.72 0.14
N GLU A 114 -18.88 -1.24 -1.08
CA GLU A 114 -17.72 -1.63 -1.90
C GLU A 114 -16.82 -2.70 -1.24
N ALA A 115 -17.33 -3.42 -0.23
CA ALA A 115 -16.64 -4.55 0.34
C ALA A 115 -16.37 -5.63 -0.72
N TYR A 116 -15.18 -6.19 -0.65
CA TYR A 116 -14.70 -7.22 -1.54
C TYR A 116 -14.58 -8.55 -0.79
N PRO A 117 -15.05 -9.67 -1.38
CA PRO A 117 -14.91 -10.97 -0.73
C PRO A 117 -13.44 -11.37 -0.65
N TYR A 118 -13.12 -12.11 0.40
CA TYR A 118 -11.85 -12.78 0.60
C TYR A 118 -11.81 -14.03 -0.29
N ASP A 119 -11.32 -13.87 -1.52
CA ASP A 119 -11.12 -14.92 -2.53
C ASP A 119 -9.63 -15.24 -2.70
N ASP A 120 -9.29 -16.16 -3.60
CA ASP A 120 -7.90 -16.60 -3.85
C ASP A 120 -6.95 -15.42 -4.16
N ALA A 121 -7.43 -14.40 -4.87
CA ALA A 121 -6.65 -13.20 -5.13
C ALA A 121 -6.39 -12.40 -3.85
N ALA A 122 -7.41 -12.25 -2.98
CA ALA A 122 -7.26 -11.60 -1.68
C ALA A 122 -6.31 -12.38 -0.78
N ALA A 123 -6.47 -13.71 -0.69
CA ALA A 123 -5.61 -14.58 0.11
C ALA A 123 -4.15 -14.51 -0.35
N ALA A 124 -3.86 -14.73 -1.63
CA ALA A 124 -2.49 -14.65 -2.15
C ALA A 124 -1.84 -13.26 -1.94
N SER A 125 -2.64 -12.21 -2.10
CA SER A 125 -2.23 -10.82 -1.88
C SER A 125 -1.94 -10.53 -0.40
N ASP A 126 -2.68 -11.16 0.51
CA ASP A 126 -2.50 -11.02 1.96
C ASP A 126 -1.30 -11.82 2.46
N GLU A 127 -1.27 -13.12 2.18
CA GLU A 127 -0.19 -14.03 2.57
C GLU A 127 1.17 -13.52 2.09
N GLY A 128 1.27 -13.08 0.82
CA GLY A 128 2.52 -12.53 0.29
C GLY A 128 2.99 -11.26 1.02
N ARG A 129 2.07 -10.44 1.55
CA ARG A 129 2.41 -9.23 2.32
C ARG A 129 2.75 -9.55 3.77
N VAL A 130 2.00 -10.43 4.39
CA VAL A 130 2.27 -10.91 5.75
C VAL A 130 3.65 -11.56 5.76
N GLU A 131 3.94 -12.43 4.81
CA GLU A 131 5.24 -13.06 4.67
C GLU A 131 6.37 -12.05 4.47
N GLN A 132 6.21 -11.12 3.52
CA GLN A 132 7.18 -10.04 3.30
C GLN A 132 7.42 -9.21 4.57
N TRP A 133 6.37 -8.88 5.31
CA TRP A 133 6.46 -8.12 6.55
C TRP A 133 7.17 -8.94 7.63
N THR A 134 6.83 -10.22 7.76
CA THR A 134 7.45 -11.17 8.70
C THR A 134 8.94 -11.24 8.47
N LYS A 135 9.42 -11.56 7.25
CA LYS A 135 10.87 -11.69 7.00
C LYS A 135 11.64 -10.42 7.27
N ARG A 136 11.04 -9.26 7.01
CA ARG A 136 11.68 -7.97 7.28
C ARG A 136 11.82 -7.68 8.78
N ASN A 137 10.92 -8.20 9.60
CA ASN A 137 10.85 -7.86 11.02
C ASN A 137 11.32 -9.00 11.94
N LEU A 138 11.46 -10.22 11.42
CA LEU A 138 11.73 -11.44 12.18
C LEU A 138 12.94 -11.32 13.09
N ASP A 139 14.10 -10.90 12.57
CA ASP A 139 15.33 -10.82 13.36
C ASP A 139 15.18 -9.88 14.56
N ASN A 140 14.49 -8.74 14.37
CA ASN A 140 14.26 -7.81 15.46
C ASN A 140 13.23 -8.37 16.46
N ILE A 141 12.24 -9.13 16.00
CA ILE A 141 11.24 -9.77 16.88
C ILE A 141 11.90 -10.88 17.70
N ILE A 142 12.76 -11.70 17.09
CA ILE A 142 13.57 -12.70 17.78
C ILE A 142 14.39 -12.01 18.88
N SER A 143 15.10 -10.93 18.54
CA SER A 143 15.93 -10.19 19.49
C SER A 143 15.13 -9.64 20.68
N ASP A 144 13.94 -9.07 20.42
CA ASP A 144 13.07 -8.51 21.46
C ASP A 144 12.49 -9.59 22.38
N VAL A 145 12.13 -10.75 21.82
CA VAL A 145 11.36 -11.79 22.53
C VAL A 145 12.27 -12.79 23.25
N PHE A 146 13.42 -13.14 22.66
CA PHE A 146 14.23 -14.26 23.15
C PHE A 146 14.78 -14.02 24.56
N THR A 147 15.22 -12.79 24.85
CA THR A 147 15.74 -12.44 26.18
C THR A 147 14.69 -12.69 27.26
N ASP A 148 13.48 -12.16 27.09
CA ASP A 148 12.41 -12.28 28.08
C ASP A 148 11.83 -13.71 28.16
N ALA A 149 11.97 -14.48 27.08
CA ALA A 149 11.55 -15.88 27.02
C ALA A 149 12.57 -16.88 27.62
N GLY A 150 13.78 -16.44 27.93
CA GLY A 150 14.88 -17.31 28.38
C GLY A 150 15.57 -18.10 27.25
N LEU A 151 15.57 -17.54 26.04
CA LEU A 151 16.19 -18.08 24.82
C LEU A 151 17.43 -17.28 24.38
N ASP A 152 17.93 -16.38 25.22
CA ASP A 152 19.12 -15.56 24.99
C ASP A 152 20.34 -16.38 24.56
N LYS A 153 20.57 -17.53 25.19
CA LYS A 153 21.71 -18.41 24.90
C LYS A 153 21.69 -19.01 23.49
N VAL A 154 20.54 -19.06 22.82
CA VAL A 154 20.39 -19.65 21.48
C VAL A 154 20.19 -18.61 20.37
N GLU A 155 19.96 -17.34 20.73
CA GLU A 155 19.61 -16.26 19.81
C GLU A 155 20.59 -16.13 18.64
N ALA A 156 21.88 -16.09 18.92
CA ALA A 156 22.91 -15.91 17.89
C ALA A 156 22.91 -17.05 16.86
N ALA A 157 22.65 -18.30 17.29
CA ALA A 157 22.58 -19.44 16.38
C ALA A 157 21.34 -19.37 15.48
N VAL A 158 20.20 -18.94 16.02
CA VAL A 158 18.93 -18.77 15.28
C VAL A 158 19.02 -17.60 14.28
N LEU A 159 19.61 -16.48 14.67
CA LEU A 159 19.81 -15.31 13.80
C LEU A 159 20.84 -15.57 12.68
N ALA A 160 21.72 -16.55 12.84
CA ALA A 160 22.66 -16.95 11.80
C ALA A 160 22.00 -17.78 10.69
N GLN A 161 20.78 -18.30 10.91
CA GLN A 161 20.07 -19.10 9.92
C GLN A 161 19.43 -18.22 8.83
N PRO A 162 19.40 -18.68 7.57
CA PRO A 162 18.74 -17.94 6.50
C PRO A 162 17.22 -17.87 6.74
N GLY A 163 16.60 -16.76 6.34
CA GLY A 163 15.15 -16.71 6.13
C GLY A 163 14.79 -17.35 4.79
N LEU A 164 13.77 -18.19 4.78
CA LEU A 164 13.18 -18.76 3.56
C LEU A 164 11.75 -18.22 3.42
N ASP A 165 11.37 -17.79 2.22
CA ASP A 165 9.99 -17.40 1.92
C ASP A 165 9.14 -18.68 1.79
N ALA A 166 8.07 -18.79 2.57
CA ALA A 166 7.12 -19.91 2.55
C ALA A 166 6.27 -19.91 1.27
N TYR A 167 5.99 -18.73 0.72
CA TYR A 167 5.16 -18.55 -0.47
C TYR A 167 5.98 -18.02 -1.65
N ALA A 168 6.36 -18.92 -2.55
CA ALA A 168 7.31 -18.63 -3.62
C ALA A 168 6.70 -17.74 -4.71
N ALA A 169 5.40 -17.85 -5.00
CA ALA A 169 4.70 -17.00 -5.95
C ALA A 169 4.13 -15.74 -5.28
N PHE A 170 3.59 -15.85 -4.07
CA PHE A 170 2.88 -14.74 -3.42
C PHE A 170 3.82 -13.60 -3.01
N THR A 171 4.93 -13.93 -2.35
CA THR A 171 5.86 -12.95 -1.80
C THR A 171 6.46 -12.01 -2.86
N PRO A 172 7.03 -12.50 -3.98
CA PRO A 172 7.53 -11.62 -5.03
C PRO A 172 6.43 -10.80 -5.69
N ALA A 173 5.21 -11.36 -5.85
CA ALA A 173 4.08 -10.64 -6.42
C ALA A 173 3.67 -9.44 -5.53
N ALA A 174 3.49 -9.69 -4.23
CA ALA A 174 3.16 -8.67 -3.23
C ALA A 174 4.24 -7.58 -3.17
N ARG A 175 5.52 -7.96 -3.12
CA ARG A 175 6.67 -7.04 -3.08
C ARG A 175 6.70 -6.11 -4.29
N LEU A 176 6.47 -6.66 -5.49
CA LEU A 176 6.47 -5.87 -6.71
C LEU A 176 5.28 -4.91 -6.76
N LEU A 177 4.09 -5.38 -6.37
CA LEU A 177 2.89 -4.55 -6.32
C LEU A 177 3.02 -3.42 -5.30
N ASP A 178 3.50 -3.69 -4.10
CA ASP A 178 3.68 -2.67 -3.06
C ASP A 178 4.70 -1.61 -3.46
N ARG A 179 5.77 -2.00 -4.16
CA ARG A 179 6.70 -1.04 -4.76
C ARG A 179 6.03 -0.18 -5.82
N ALA A 180 5.23 -0.78 -6.70
CA ALA A 180 4.53 -0.03 -7.75
C ALA A 180 3.51 0.96 -7.16
N LEU A 181 2.76 0.56 -6.14
CA LEU A 181 1.84 1.44 -5.41
C LEU A 181 2.60 2.57 -4.69
N ALA A 182 3.75 2.26 -4.09
CA ALA A 182 4.61 3.25 -3.44
C ALA A 182 5.09 4.33 -4.42
N GLU A 183 5.59 3.91 -5.60
CA GLU A 183 6.03 4.82 -6.66
C GLU A 183 4.89 5.76 -7.15
N ARG A 184 3.64 5.31 -7.11
CA ARG A 184 2.44 6.08 -7.56
C ARG A 184 1.79 6.93 -6.48
N SER A 185 2.13 6.72 -5.21
CA SER A 185 1.50 7.41 -4.08
C SER A 185 2.47 8.30 -3.30
N GLY A 186 3.74 8.38 -3.74
CA GLY A 186 4.79 9.09 -3.01
C GLY A 186 5.20 8.45 -1.67
N LEU A 187 4.67 7.27 -1.35
CA LEU A 187 5.01 6.51 -0.16
C LEU A 187 6.24 5.62 -0.38
N THR A 188 6.80 5.10 0.71
CA THR A 188 7.74 3.98 0.63
C THR A 188 6.98 2.65 0.54
N SER A 189 7.60 1.61 -0.06
CA SER A 189 7.01 0.27 -0.07
C SER A 189 6.68 -0.23 1.34
N ALA A 190 7.52 0.12 2.34
CA ALA A 190 7.26 -0.15 3.76
C ALA A 190 5.92 0.41 4.24
N GLN A 191 5.65 1.68 3.92
CA GLN A 191 4.43 2.37 4.33
C GLN A 191 3.21 1.81 3.61
N VAL A 192 3.35 1.43 2.33
CA VAL A 192 2.28 0.76 1.59
C VAL A 192 1.94 -0.59 2.21
N THR A 193 2.92 -1.47 2.41
CA THR A 193 2.71 -2.78 3.06
C THR A 193 2.03 -2.60 4.41
N GLN A 194 2.54 -1.70 5.26
CA GLN A 194 1.97 -1.41 6.57
C GLN A 194 0.51 -0.92 6.49
N LYS A 195 0.21 0.01 5.58
CA LYS A 195 -1.13 0.57 5.42
C LYS A 195 -2.12 -0.48 4.93
N LEU A 196 -1.69 -1.41 4.08
CA LEU A 196 -2.53 -2.49 3.56
C LEU A 196 -2.74 -3.60 4.58
N LEU A 197 -1.71 -4.00 5.33
CA LEU A 197 -1.82 -5.00 6.39
C LEU A 197 -2.67 -4.52 7.57
N CYS A 198 -2.74 -3.21 7.83
CA CYS A 198 -3.64 -2.65 8.85
C CYS A 198 -5.02 -2.25 8.31
N ALA A 199 -5.29 -2.41 7.01
CA ALA A 199 -6.60 -2.17 6.45
C ALA A 199 -7.54 -3.34 6.76
N ASP A 200 -8.82 -3.03 6.94
CA ASP A 200 -9.90 -4.02 6.95
C ASP A 200 -9.82 -4.92 5.71
N ASP A 201 -9.88 -6.24 5.91
CA ASP A 201 -9.67 -7.25 4.87
C ASP A 201 -10.59 -7.01 3.65
N ALA A 202 -11.86 -6.67 3.91
CA ALA A 202 -12.86 -6.46 2.87
C ALA A 202 -12.66 -5.13 2.13
N GLN A 203 -11.88 -4.20 2.68
CA GLN A 203 -11.58 -2.88 2.12
C GLN A 203 -10.15 -2.74 1.60
N ARG A 204 -9.27 -3.73 1.80
CA ARG A 204 -7.84 -3.66 1.45
C ARG A 204 -7.60 -3.28 -0.01
N TRP A 205 -8.41 -3.82 -0.93
CA TRP A 205 -8.35 -3.44 -2.35
C TRP A 205 -8.70 -1.97 -2.59
N ASN A 206 -9.72 -1.45 -1.90
CA ASN A 206 -10.09 -0.04 -1.98
C ASN A 206 -8.98 0.85 -1.44
N VAL A 207 -8.36 0.47 -0.31
CA VAL A 207 -7.21 1.20 0.25
C VAL A 207 -6.03 1.23 -0.72
N ALA A 208 -5.74 0.11 -1.39
CA ALA A 208 -4.65 0.03 -2.36
C ALA A 208 -4.86 0.98 -3.55
N VAL A 209 -6.06 1.02 -4.13
CA VAL A 209 -6.32 1.92 -5.26
C VAL A 209 -6.53 3.37 -4.81
N ASP A 210 -7.00 3.61 -3.59
CA ASP A 210 -7.15 4.96 -3.04
C ASP A 210 -5.80 5.66 -2.93
N LEU A 211 -4.71 4.94 -2.63
CA LEU A 211 -3.35 5.50 -2.67
C LEU A 211 -3.01 6.13 -4.01
N VAL A 212 -3.53 5.57 -5.11
CA VAL A 212 -3.28 6.05 -6.48
C VAL A 212 -4.32 7.11 -6.87
N ILE A 213 -5.58 6.93 -6.47
CA ILE A 213 -6.65 7.90 -6.70
C ILE A 213 -6.32 9.23 -6.04
N ASP A 214 -5.84 9.20 -4.79
CA ASP A 214 -5.55 10.40 -4.01
C ASP A 214 -4.51 11.26 -4.74
N GLU A 215 -3.34 10.68 -5.04
CA GLU A 215 -2.22 11.37 -5.71
C GLU A 215 -2.58 11.84 -7.13
N HIS A 216 -3.21 10.98 -7.95
CA HIS A 216 -3.34 11.26 -9.39
C HIS A 216 -4.66 11.92 -9.79
N LEU A 217 -5.73 11.76 -9.01
CA LEU A 217 -7.07 12.17 -9.41
C LEU A 217 -7.69 13.17 -8.43
N ALA A 218 -7.58 12.94 -7.12
CA ALA A 218 -8.24 13.74 -6.10
C ALA A 218 -7.45 15.00 -5.75
N GLU A 219 -6.17 14.88 -5.39
CA GLU A 219 -5.32 16.03 -5.02
C GLU A 219 -5.17 17.06 -6.14
N PRO A 220 -4.99 16.66 -7.43
CA PRO A 220 -4.98 17.62 -8.53
C PRO A 220 -6.36 18.21 -8.84
N GLY A 221 -7.42 17.79 -8.15
CA GLY A 221 -8.79 18.23 -8.36
C GLY A 221 -9.39 17.77 -9.69
N LEU A 222 -8.90 16.67 -10.27
CA LEU A 222 -9.38 16.15 -11.56
C LEU A 222 -10.72 15.42 -11.42
N MET A 223 -10.87 14.61 -10.37
CA MET A 223 -12.03 13.77 -10.13
C MET A 223 -12.90 14.31 -8.99
N PRO A 224 -14.23 14.47 -9.18
CA PRO A 224 -15.16 14.74 -8.08
C PRO A 224 -15.26 13.54 -7.12
N GLU A 225 -15.36 13.80 -5.82
CA GLU A 225 -15.47 12.74 -4.79
C GLU A 225 -16.66 11.80 -5.01
N SER A 226 -17.78 12.32 -5.55
CA SER A 226 -18.96 11.52 -5.90
C SER A 226 -18.71 10.44 -6.94
N HIS A 227 -17.55 10.43 -7.61
CA HIS A 227 -17.17 9.41 -8.58
C HIS A 227 -16.15 8.40 -8.04
N ARG A 228 -15.66 8.57 -6.80
CA ARG A 228 -14.59 7.73 -6.22
C ARG A 228 -14.96 6.25 -6.23
N ALA A 229 -16.15 5.90 -5.77
CA ALA A 229 -16.71 4.55 -5.76
C ALA A 229 -16.56 3.81 -7.11
N GLU A 230 -17.01 4.45 -8.19
CA GLU A 230 -16.97 3.89 -9.54
C GLU A 230 -15.54 3.79 -10.06
N VAL A 231 -14.68 4.76 -9.75
CA VAL A 231 -13.25 4.72 -10.12
C VAL A 231 -12.51 3.61 -9.38
N ARG A 232 -12.76 3.40 -8.07
CA ARG A 232 -12.20 2.28 -7.31
C ARG A 232 -12.52 0.96 -7.99
N LYS A 233 -13.80 0.71 -8.32
CA LYS A 233 -14.22 -0.51 -9.01
C LYS A 233 -13.44 -0.76 -10.30
N GLN A 234 -13.21 0.29 -11.10
CA GLN A 234 -12.45 0.18 -12.36
C GLN A 234 -10.96 -0.09 -12.15
N LEU A 235 -10.36 0.41 -11.05
CA LEU A 235 -8.94 0.22 -10.73
C LEU A 235 -8.66 -1.09 -9.99
N VAL A 236 -9.60 -1.58 -9.16
CA VAL A 236 -9.47 -2.85 -8.43
C VAL A 236 -9.59 -4.05 -9.38
N ALA A 237 -10.46 -3.97 -10.38
CA ALA A 237 -10.71 -5.07 -11.32
C ALA A 237 -9.43 -5.69 -11.93
N PRO A 238 -8.52 -4.94 -12.58
CA PRO A 238 -7.30 -5.51 -13.16
C PRO A 238 -6.35 -6.13 -12.12
N LEU A 239 -6.32 -5.60 -10.89
CA LEU A 239 -5.50 -6.14 -9.81
C LEU A 239 -6.00 -7.53 -9.42
N ARG A 240 -7.29 -7.66 -9.10
CA ARG A 240 -7.88 -8.95 -8.70
C ARG A 240 -7.83 -9.98 -9.82
N GLU A 241 -8.14 -9.57 -11.05
CA GLU A 241 -8.11 -10.47 -12.22
C GLU A 241 -6.71 -11.09 -12.38
N SER A 242 -5.66 -10.25 -12.36
CA SER A 242 -4.30 -10.72 -12.61
C SER A 242 -3.73 -11.56 -11.46
N LEU A 243 -4.13 -11.28 -10.21
CA LEU A 243 -3.62 -11.99 -9.03
C LEU A 243 -4.41 -13.26 -8.71
N SER A 244 -5.58 -13.46 -9.30
CA SER A 244 -6.41 -14.65 -9.07
C SER A 244 -5.73 -15.98 -9.45
N VAL A 245 -4.72 -15.94 -10.31
CA VAL A 245 -3.95 -17.13 -10.74
C VAL A 245 -2.94 -17.61 -9.70
N LEU A 246 -2.59 -16.76 -8.72
CA LEU A 246 -1.47 -17.02 -7.83
C LEU A 246 -1.67 -18.28 -6.99
N ALA A 247 -2.86 -18.48 -6.43
CA ALA A 247 -3.14 -19.65 -5.58
C ALA A 247 -2.91 -20.97 -6.32
N ALA A 248 -3.30 -21.02 -7.60
CA ALA A 248 -3.05 -22.19 -8.45
C ALA A 248 -1.55 -22.39 -8.72
N VAL A 249 -0.79 -21.31 -8.94
CA VAL A 249 0.68 -21.39 -9.14
C VAL A 249 1.38 -21.86 -7.86
N GLU A 250 0.98 -21.34 -6.69
CA GLU A 250 1.58 -21.73 -5.41
C GLU A 250 1.29 -23.19 -5.08
N GLY A 251 0.07 -23.67 -5.36
CA GLY A 251 -0.33 -25.06 -5.15
C GLY A 251 0.17 -26.05 -6.21
N ASP A 252 0.80 -25.59 -7.30
CA ASP A 252 1.29 -26.49 -8.36
C ASP A 252 2.60 -27.17 -7.93
N GLU A 253 2.51 -28.44 -7.56
CA GLU A 253 3.66 -29.28 -7.18
C GLU A 253 4.63 -29.56 -8.33
N SER A 254 4.22 -29.35 -9.58
CA SER A 254 5.10 -29.53 -10.75
C SER A 254 6.07 -28.36 -10.97
N LEU A 255 5.83 -27.22 -10.30
CA LEU A 255 6.68 -26.03 -10.38
C LEU A 255 7.66 -25.97 -9.20
N GLY A 256 8.93 -25.71 -9.51
CA GLY A 256 9.91 -25.35 -8.49
C GLY A 256 9.72 -23.92 -7.98
N SER A 257 10.33 -23.58 -6.84
CA SER A 257 10.22 -22.24 -6.21
C SER A 257 10.60 -21.10 -7.16
N ASP A 258 11.65 -21.26 -7.98
CA ASP A 258 12.06 -20.23 -8.95
C ASP A 258 10.98 -19.99 -10.02
N GLN A 259 10.34 -21.05 -10.53
CA GLN A 259 9.27 -20.94 -11.52
C GLN A 259 8.01 -20.30 -10.92
N LYS A 260 7.67 -20.66 -9.68
CA LYS A 260 6.58 -20.03 -8.92
C LYS A 260 6.84 -18.53 -8.74
N ALA A 261 8.07 -18.15 -8.39
CA ALA A 261 8.48 -16.76 -8.25
C ALA A 261 8.42 -15.97 -9.56
N GLU A 262 8.82 -16.57 -10.68
CA GLU A 262 8.71 -15.97 -12.01
C GLU A 262 7.24 -15.72 -12.41
N GLU A 263 6.36 -16.72 -12.25
CA GLU A 263 4.94 -16.57 -12.54
C GLU A 263 4.25 -15.59 -11.58
N GLY A 264 4.62 -15.58 -10.31
CA GLY A 264 4.17 -14.59 -9.34
C GLY A 264 4.55 -13.16 -9.74
N THR A 265 5.81 -12.96 -10.14
CA THR A 265 6.32 -11.68 -10.65
C THR A 265 5.55 -11.23 -11.89
N LYS A 266 5.27 -12.15 -12.83
CA LYS A 266 4.52 -11.88 -14.06
C LYS A 266 3.06 -11.52 -13.77
N ALA A 267 2.39 -12.19 -12.85
CA ALA A 267 1.04 -11.85 -12.40
C ALA A 267 0.99 -10.42 -11.83
N ALA A 268 1.96 -10.04 -10.99
CA ALA A 268 2.07 -8.68 -10.47
C ALA A 268 2.34 -7.65 -11.57
N GLN A 269 3.22 -7.93 -12.53
CA GLN A 269 3.46 -7.06 -13.69
C GLN A 269 2.18 -6.81 -14.51
N ASN A 270 1.39 -7.86 -14.74
CA ASN A 270 0.11 -7.75 -15.44
C ASN A 270 -0.90 -6.89 -14.64
N ALA A 271 -0.99 -7.11 -13.33
CA ALA A 271 -1.80 -6.29 -12.42
C ALA A 271 -1.42 -4.81 -12.51
N ILE A 272 -0.12 -4.50 -12.45
CA ILE A 272 0.41 -3.14 -12.52
C ILE A 272 0.09 -2.50 -13.88
N ALA A 273 0.34 -3.21 -14.99
CA ALA A 273 0.06 -2.71 -16.33
C ALA A 273 -1.45 -2.46 -16.56
N GLY A 274 -2.30 -3.33 -16.01
CA GLY A 274 -3.76 -3.17 -16.04
C GLY A 274 -4.22 -1.96 -15.22
N LEU A 275 -3.68 -1.79 -14.00
CA LEU A 275 -3.92 -0.62 -13.15
C LEU A 275 -3.52 0.68 -13.87
N ASP A 276 -2.32 0.74 -14.45
CA ASP A 276 -1.83 1.92 -15.17
C ASP A 276 -2.70 2.25 -16.38
N SER A 277 -3.10 1.23 -17.14
CA SER A 277 -3.95 1.41 -18.31
C SER A 277 -5.33 1.97 -17.91
N ALA A 278 -5.89 1.47 -16.80
CA ALA A 278 -7.16 1.96 -16.27
C ALA A 278 -7.04 3.40 -15.72
N LEU A 279 -6.00 3.69 -14.93
CA LEU A 279 -5.72 5.02 -14.38
C LEU A 279 -5.55 6.06 -15.50
N ASN A 280 -4.69 5.78 -16.47
CA ASN A 280 -4.42 6.69 -17.59
C ASN A 280 -5.69 6.99 -18.41
N ARG A 281 -6.56 6.00 -18.60
CA ARG A 281 -7.84 6.16 -19.28
C ARG A 281 -8.77 7.08 -18.48
N ILE A 282 -8.88 6.87 -17.17
CA ILE A 282 -9.73 7.66 -16.25
C ILE A 282 -9.22 9.10 -16.15
N GLU A 283 -7.92 9.29 -15.94
CA GLU A 283 -7.29 10.60 -15.85
C GLU A 283 -7.47 11.41 -17.14
N ARG A 284 -7.26 10.77 -18.30
CA ARG A 284 -7.51 11.39 -19.61
C ARG A 284 -8.97 11.82 -19.76
N LYS A 285 -9.93 10.97 -19.37
CA LYS A 285 -11.36 11.30 -19.40
C LYS A 285 -11.63 12.57 -18.58
N TYR A 286 -11.18 12.64 -17.33
CA TYR A 286 -11.39 13.82 -16.49
C TYR A 286 -10.73 15.09 -17.01
N ARG A 287 -9.50 15.00 -17.54
CA ARG A 287 -8.83 16.16 -18.16
C ARG A 287 -9.63 16.71 -19.35
N ILE A 288 -10.15 15.84 -20.21
CA ILE A 288 -10.98 16.24 -21.36
C ILE A 288 -12.28 16.89 -20.87
N ASP A 289 -12.99 16.23 -19.94
CA ASP A 289 -14.26 16.71 -19.42
C ASP A 289 -14.11 18.09 -18.74
N ASN A 290 -13.05 18.26 -17.93
CA ASN A 290 -12.77 19.53 -17.26
C ASN A 290 -12.42 20.64 -18.26
N ALA A 291 -11.61 20.35 -19.29
CA ALA A 291 -11.31 21.30 -20.35
C ALA A 291 -12.56 21.71 -21.14
N GLN A 292 -13.47 20.77 -21.40
CA GLN A 292 -14.75 21.06 -22.05
C GLN A 292 -15.66 21.92 -21.17
N ARG A 293 -15.79 21.62 -19.87
CA ARG A 293 -16.56 22.45 -18.93
C ARG A 293 -16.00 23.87 -18.83
N ALA A 294 -14.67 24.02 -18.75
CA ALA A 294 -14.02 25.33 -18.73
C ALA A 294 -14.32 26.13 -20.01
N ARG A 295 -14.26 25.49 -21.18
CA ARG A 295 -14.63 26.12 -22.46
C ARG A 295 -16.10 26.54 -22.50
N GLN A 296 -17.01 25.68 -22.05
CA GLN A 296 -18.44 26.00 -21.98
C GLN A 296 -18.72 27.17 -21.02
N GLN A 297 -18.02 27.22 -19.88
CA GLN A 297 -18.12 28.34 -18.94
C GLN A 297 -17.58 29.65 -19.52
N ALA A 298 -16.44 29.62 -20.21
CA ALA A 298 -15.88 30.79 -20.88
C ALA A 298 -16.75 31.28 -22.06
N GLN A 299 -17.41 30.35 -22.77
CA GLN A 299 -18.32 30.66 -23.87
C GLN A 299 -19.73 31.06 -23.41
N ARG A 300 -20.07 30.94 -22.11
CA ARG A 300 -21.33 31.49 -21.60
C ARG A 300 -21.30 33.01 -21.81
N PRO A 301 -22.13 33.54 -22.73
CA PRO A 301 -21.99 34.93 -23.12
C PRO A 301 -22.20 35.83 -21.91
N ALA A 302 -21.36 36.86 -21.79
CA ALA A 302 -21.49 37.95 -20.81
C ALA A 302 -22.86 38.63 -20.85
N SER A 303 -23.71 38.32 -21.84
CA SER A 303 -25.10 38.72 -21.92
C SER A 303 -25.92 38.29 -20.71
N ARG A 304 -25.68 37.16 -20.02
CA ARG A 304 -26.43 36.85 -18.78
C ARG A 304 -26.05 37.74 -17.60
N VAL A 305 -24.77 38.09 -17.44
CA VAL A 305 -24.31 39.04 -16.42
C VAL A 305 -24.82 40.45 -16.75
N ASN A 306 -24.72 40.87 -18.02
CA ASN A 306 -25.26 42.14 -18.47
C ASN A 306 -26.80 42.21 -18.40
N GLN A 307 -27.52 41.11 -18.59
CA GLN A 307 -28.98 41.07 -18.51
C GLN A 307 -29.47 41.02 -17.05
N ALA A 308 -28.74 40.36 -16.14
CA ALA A 308 -28.97 40.45 -14.70
C ALA A 308 -28.68 41.85 -14.15
N VAL A 309 -27.56 42.47 -14.56
CA VAL A 309 -27.24 43.85 -14.22
C VAL A 309 -28.28 44.81 -14.82
N ARG A 310 -28.69 44.66 -16.08
CA ARG A 310 -29.76 45.48 -16.67
C ARG A 310 -31.11 45.31 -15.97
N ARG A 311 -31.48 44.09 -15.55
CA ARG A 311 -32.70 43.85 -14.76
C ARG A 311 -32.62 44.45 -13.36
N ALA A 312 -31.49 44.32 -12.67
CA ALA A 312 -31.24 44.96 -11.38
C ALA A 312 -31.27 46.49 -11.48
N GLN A 313 -30.74 47.06 -12.56
CA GLN A 313 -30.80 48.50 -12.84
C GLN A 313 -32.23 48.97 -13.19
N GLY A 314 -33.02 48.14 -13.88
CA GLY A 314 -34.43 48.41 -14.19
C GLY A 314 -35.34 48.43 -12.95
N ASN A 315 -35.00 47.63 -11.92
CA ASN A 315 -35.79 47.47 -10.69
C ASN A 315 -35.34 48.36 -9.52
N LEU A 316 -34.48 49.36 -9.75
CA LEU A 316 -34.11 50.31 -8.70
C LEU A 316 -35.34 51.13 -8.22
N PRO A 317 -35.49 51.36 -6.90
CA PRO A 317 -36.47 52.29 -6.35
C PRO A 317 -36.36 53.69 -7.00
N PRO A 318 -37.46 54.46 -7.09
CA PRO A 318 -37.50 55.75 -7.78
C PRO A 318 -36.41 56.73 -7.31
N ASP A 319 -36.11 56.71 -6.01
CA ASP A 319 -35.17 57.65 -5.38
C ASP A 319 -33.71 57.38 -5.79
N LEU A 320 -33.34 56.10 -5.94
CA LEU A 320 -32.02 55.70 -6.42
C LEU A 320 -31.87 55.92 -7.94
N LYS A 321 -32.96 55.86 -8.70
CA LYS A 321 -32.96 56.23 -10.13
C LYS A 321 -32.67 57.73 -10.32
N ARG A 322 -33.22 58.59 -9.46
CA ARG A 322 -32.94 60.05 -9.48
C ARG A 322 -31.50 60.38 -9.12
N LEU A 323 -30.96 59.74 -8.09
CA LEU A 323 -29.57 59.96 -7.64
C LEU A 323 -28.54 59.58 -8.71
N ARG A 324 -28.83 58.52 -9.47
CA ARG A 324 -27.99 58.10 -10.61
C ARG A 324 -28.09 59.05 -11.80
N ALA A 325 -29.25 59.63 -12.08
CA ALA A 325 -29.41 60.63 -13.13
C ALA A 325 -28.59 61.91 -12.86
N LEU A 326 -28.34 62.23 -11.58
CA LEU A 326 -27.53 63.38 -11.16
C LEU A 326 -26.02 63.13 -11.20
N THR A 327 -25.58 61.86 -11.22
CA THR A 327 -24.17 61.46 -11.16
C THR A 327 -23.68 60.83 -12.46
N ALA A 328 -24.56 60.58 -13.44
CA ALA A 328 -24.16 60.07 -14.73
C ALA A 328 -23.35 61.14 -15.49
N PRO A 329 -22.12 60.85 -15.93
CA PRO A 329 -21.34 61.78 -16.73
C PRO A 329 -22.12 62.11 -18.01
N GLN A 330 -22.34 63.40 -18.27
CA GLN A 330 -22.94 63.87 -19.51
C GLN A 330 -22.13 63.30 -20.69
N ALA A 331 -22.81 62.58 -21.58
CA ALA A 331 -22.21 62.11 -22.81
C ALA A 331 -21.62 63.32 -23.57
N PRO A 332 -20.37 63.26 -24.04
CA PRO A 332 -19.79 64.34 -24.81
C PRO A 332 -20.63 64.56 -26.08
N ALA A 333 -20.93 65.82 -26.37
CA ALA A 333 -21.67 66.21 -27.56
C ALA A 333 -20.97 65.66 -28.82
N SER A 334 -21.75 65.04 -29.70
CA SER A 334 -21.34 64.64 -31.04
C SER A 334 -20.76 65.85 -31.78
N GLY A 335 -19.43 65.90 -31.96
CA GLY A 335 -18.79 66.99 -32.72
C GLY A 335 -17.31 67.28 -32.48
N ALA A 336 -16.61 66.56 -31.59
CA ALA A 336 -15.17 66.80 -31.38
C ALA A 336 -14.31 65.90 -32.28
N THR A 337 -13.86 66.44 -33.41
CA THR A 337 -12.77 65.91 -34.23
C THR A 337 -11.48 65.81 -33.41
N ARG A 338 -11.09 64.57 -33.03
CA ARG A 338 -9.77 64.31 -32.44
C ARG A 338 -8.73 64.29 -33.56
N ARG A 339 -7.85 65.30 -33.54
CA ARG A 339 -6.57 65.33 -34.26
C ARG A 339 -5.68 64.17 -33.84
N PRO A 340 -4.92 63.55 -34.75
CA PRO A 340 -3.86 62.61 -34.41
C PRO A 340 -2.65 63.38 -33.88
N VAL A 341 -2.13 62.95 -32.72
CA VAL A 341 -0.81 63.37 -32.24
C VAL A 341 0.10 62.17 -32.50
N GLU A 342 0.97 62.33 -33.50
CA GLU A 342 2.18 61.55 -33.69
C GLU A 342 3.14 61.80 -32.53
N ALA A 343 3.72 60.73 -32.00
CA ALA A 343 5.01 60.76 -31.32
C ALA A 343 5.68 59.37 -31.45
N THR A 344 6.62 59.33 -32.39
CA THR A 344 7.90 58.61 -32.33
C THR A 344 8.60 58.87 -30.97
N ASP A 345 9.56 58.12 -30.45
CA ASP A 345 10.55 57.18 -30.97
C ASP A 345 11.30 56.53 -29.77
N HIS A 346 11.99 55.41 -30.04
CA HIS A 346 13.20 54.88 -29.33
C HIS A 346 13.09 54.50 -27.81
N ALA A 347 13.77 53.48 -27.24
CA ALA A 347 14.94 52.67 -27.60
C ALA A 347 15.03 51.41 -26.66
N PRO A 348 16.04 50.51 -26.84
CA PRO A 348 16.06 49.11 -26.37
C PRO A 348 17.07 48.81 -25.22
N VAL A 349 17.38 47.50 -25.01
CA VAL A 349 18.47 46.87 -24.18
C VAL A 349 18.02 46.53 -22.74
N GLU A 350 18.20 45.32 -22.15
CA GLU A 350 19.36 44.41 -21.94
C GLU A 350 18.92 42.92 -22.09
N GLN A 351 19.64 42.00 -22.75
CA GLN A 351 20.94 41.36 -22.45
C GLN A 351 21.05 40.73 -21.05
N GLY A 352 21.15 39.39 -21.05
CA GLY A 352 21.48 38.56 -19.89
C GLY A 352 21.89 37.16 -20.35
N GLU A 353 23.13 37.06 -20.86
CA GLU A 353 23.86 35.82 -21.09
C GLU A 353 24.37 35.20 -19.77
N GLY A 354 24.62 33.89 -19.81
CA GLY A 354 25.52 33.17 -18.89
C GLY A 354 24.79 32.15 -18.00
N SER A 355 25.19 30.88 -17.86
CA SER A 355 26.41 30.19 -18.25
C SER A 355 26.17 28.67 -18.14
N ARG A 356 26.74 27.89 -19.07
CA ARG A 356 27.10 26.47 -18.88
C ARG A 356 28.41 26.40 -18.05
N PRO A 357 28.70 25.30 -17.32
CA PRO A 357 29.47 24.16 -17.88
C PRO A 357 28.92 22.79 -17.37
N ARG A 358 28.92 21.67 -18.11
CA ARG A 358 29.97 20.81 -18.69
C ARG A 358 30.85 20.07 -17.67
N GLY A 359 30.76 18.73 -17.71
CA GLY A 359 31.66 17.75 -17.08
C GLY A 359 30.95 16.94 -15.98
N GLN A 360 31.10 15.62 -15.84
CA GLN A 360 32.16 14.73 -16.30
C GLN A 360 31.66 13.29 -16.51
N GLN A 361 32.31 12.62 -17.44
CA GLN A 361 32.40 11.17 -17.59
C GLN A 361 32.92 10.50 -16.31
N ALA A 362 32.36 9.33 -15.98
CA ALA A 362 33.09 8.27 -15.29
C ALA A 362 32.77 6.92 -15.95
N THR A 363 33.82 6.32 -16.50
CA THR A 363 33.87 4.97 -17.05
C THR A 363 34.52 4.03 -16.03
N ARG A 364 34.12 2.74 -16.13
CA ARG A 364 34.78 1.50 -15.64
C ARG A 364 34.70 1.17 -14.14
N PRO A 365 35.02 -0.08 -13.74
CA PRO A 365 34.76 -1.39 -14.37
C PRO A 365 34.20 -2.40 -13.35
N THR A 366 33.54 -3.49 -13.78
CA THR A 366 33.44 -4.69 -12.92
C THR A 366 33.59 -5.95 -13.76
N GLY A 367 34.69 -6.65 -13.52
CA GLY A 367 34.88 -8.04 -13.90
C GLY A 367 34.84 -8.93 -12.66
N GLY A 368 34.11 -10.05 -12.75
CA GLY A 368 34.22 -11.26 -11.93
C GLY A 368 33.83 -11.16 -10.45
N PRO A 369 33.35 -12.25 -9.81
CA PRO A 369 33.84 -13.61 -10.01
C PRO A 369 32.78 -14.70 -10.28
N ARG A 370 33.34 -15.84 -10.68
CA ARG A 370 32.77 -17.17 -10.93
C ARG A 370 31.83 -17.67 -9.83
N GLN A 371 30.73 -18.31 -10.26
CA GLN A 371 30.00 -19.29 -9.45
C GLN A 371 30.86 -20.56 -9.24
N PRO A 372 30.88 -21.16 -8.05
CA PRO A 372 31.29 -22.54 -7.87
C PRO A 372 30.15 -23.49 -8.22
N HIS A 373 30.48 -24.49 -9.05
CA HIS A 373 29.67 -25.68 -9.28
C HIS A 373 29.40 -26.42 -7.96
N SER A 374 28.14 -26.74 -7.69
CA SER A 374 27.79 -27.84 -6.78
C SER A 374 27.61 -29.12 -7.61
N PRO A 375 28.21 -30.25 -7.18
CA PRO A 375 28.11 -31.51 -7.88
C PRO A 375 26.74 -32.18 -7.66
N GLN A 376 26.19 -32.74 -8.74
CA GLN A 376 25.19 -33.79 -8.68
C GLN A 376 25.71 -34.94 -7.81
N ARG A 377 24.86 -35.46 -6.93
CA ARG A 377 25.03 -36.81 -6.36
C ARG A 377 23.96 -37.71 -6.94
N ASP A 378 24.45 -38.84 -7.46
CA ASP A 378 23.72 -40.07 -7.70
C ASP A 378 23.13 -40.67 -6.41
#